data_AF-A0A938FC95-F1
#
_entry.id   AF-A0A938FC95-F1
#
_cell.length_a   1.000
_cell.length_b   1.000
_cell.length_c   1.000
_cell.angle_alpha   90.00
_cell.angle_beta   90.00
_cell.angle_gamma   90.00
#
_symmetry.space_group_name_H-M   'P 1'
#
loop_
_entity.id
_entity.type
_entity.pdbx_description
1 polymer ?
#
loop_
_entity_poly.entity_id
_entity_poly.type
_entity_poly.pdbx_seq_one_letter_code
_entity_poly.pdbx_strand_id
1 'polypeptide(L)'
;MSKEKKKRKDRGEGAFGLYAGFGMLGAMLLAGLLIPIFSKYDPNGLGPDQIFPPSSKYFFGTDMLGRDVFTRVFDAVFVDLGTALIGVLIPLFVGTVVGTLLGISRNRRVNSFVGSLIDGINAFPFLIFVIALVAFLGAGLGSIIIALSLVNWARYARIARTRAVVVNQQGYVEAARTLGYSPTRILFRHIIPNVSSETRAYALSDFIIVIIAVAALSFLGLGVSPPQAEWGAMIKDGANIITLAWWTAVFPGLALCWAGIAVALIAEGLSRRLREGGQR
;
A
#
# COMPACT_ATOMS: atom_id res chain seq x y z
N MET A 1 20.90 -14.56 -29.62
CA MET A 1 20.17 -13.27 -29.53
C MET A 1 21.09 -12.22 -28.93
N SER A 2 21.46 -11.16 -29.68
CA SER A 2 22.45 -10.15 -29.22
C SER A 2 22.02 -9.47 -27.91
N LYS A 3 22.97 -9.24 -26.99
CA LYS A 3 22.77 -8.54 -25.70
C LYS A 3 22.02 -7.21 -25.86
N GLU A 4 22.22 -6.54 -26.99
CA GLU A 4 21.61 -5.25 -27.29
C GLU A 4 20.12 -5.35 -27.64
N LYS A 5 19.69 -6.43 -28.32
CA LYS A 5 18.27 -6.71 -28.59
C LYS A 5 17.52 -7.08 -27.30
N LYS A 6 18.17 -7.81 -26.38
CA LYS A 6 17.59 -8.13 -25.06
C LYS A 6 17.38 -6.87 -24.23
N LYS A 7 18.38 -5.98 -24.18
CA LYS A 7 18.30 -4.70 -23.46
C LYS A 7 17.25 -3.73 -24.02
N ARG A 8 17.03 -3.70 -25.35
CA ARG A 8 15.94 -2.91 -25.97
C ARG A 8 14.56 -3.49 -25.68
N LYS A 9 14.42 -4.82 -25.65
CA LYS A 9 13.17 -5.51 -25.33
C LYS A 9 12.77 -5.28 -23.86
N ASP A 10 13.71 -5.45 -22.93
CA ASP A 10 13.49 -5.22 -21.49
C ASP A 10 13.04 -3.77 -21.20
N ARG A 11 13.58 -2.79 -21.94
CA ARG A 11 13.16 -1.37 -21.88
C ARG A 11 11.72 -1.13 -22.34
N GLY A 12 11.33 -1.73 -23.45
CA GLY A 12 9.98 -1.61 -23.99
C GLY A 12 8.94 -2.20 -23.04
N GLU A 13 9.25 -3.37 -22.47
CA GLU A 13 8.36 -4.06 -21.53
C GLU A 13 8.25 -3.33 -20.17
N GLY A 14 9.36 -2.79 -19.65
CA GLY A 14 9.34 -2.00 -18.41
C GLY A 14 8.58 -0.68 -18.55
N ALA A 15 8.63 -0.04 -19.72
CA ALA A 15 7.83 1.15 -20.01
C ALA A 15 6.34 0.81 -20.14
N PHE A 16 5.99 -0.29 -20.81
CA PHE A 16 4.61 -0.74 -20.95
C PHE A 16 3.94 -0.99 -19.59
N GLY A 17 4.60 -1.72 -18.68
CA GLY A 17 4.06 -1.99 -17.34
C GLY A 17 3.78 -0.71 -16.55
N LEU A 18 4.67 0.29 -16.62
CA LEU A 18 4.45 1.59 -15.98
C LEU A 18 3.24 2.31 -16.55
N TYR A 19 3.14 2.44 -17.88
CA TYR A 19 2.04 3.16 -18.51
C TYR A 19 0.69 2.47 -18.28
N ALA A 20 0.66 1.14 -18.38
CA ALA A 20 -0.53 0.35 -18.09
C ALA A 20 -0.96 0.52 -16.63
N GLY A 21 -0.05 0.36 -15.67
CA GLY A 21 -0.35 0.49 -14.26
C GLY A 21 -0.81 1.89 -13.86
N PHE A 22 -0.11 2.95 -14.33
CA PHE A 22 -0.55 4.33 -14.09
C PHE A 22 -1.87 4.65 -14.80
N GLY A 23 -2.10 4.12 -16.00
CA GLY A 23 -3.37 4.29 -16.71
C GLY A 23 -4.53 3.63 -15.97
N MET A 24 -4.34 2.41 -15.46
CA MET A 24 -5.34 1.69 -14.67
C MET A 24 -5.66 2.41 -13.36
N LEU A 25 -4.64 2.85 -12.62
CA LEU A 25 -4.83 3.58 -11.37
C LEU A 25 -5.47 4.96 -11.63
N GLY A 26 -5.02 5.67 -12.67
CA GLY A 26 -5.59 6.95 -13.08
C GLY A 26 -7.05 6.84 -13.49
N ALA A 27 -7.40 5.83 -14.27
CA ALA A 27 -8.80 5.56 -14.64
C ALA A 27 -9.67 5.26 -13.41
N MET A 28 -9.15 4.51 -12.45
CA MET A 28 -9.84 4.19 -11.21
C MET A 28 -10.06 5.43 -10.33
N LEU A 29 -9.05 6.29 -10.18
CA LEU A 29 -9.16 7.56 -9.45
C LEU A 29 -10.14 8.53 -10.12
N LEU A 30 -10.10 8.61 -11.46
CA LEU A 30 -11.06 9.40 -12.23
C LEU A 30 -12.47 8.87 -12.08
N ALA A 31 -12.66 7.55 -12.14
CA ALA A 31 -13.96 6.92 -11.92
C ALA A 31 -14.46 7.16 -10.48
N GLY A 32 -13.59 7.02 -9.48
CA GLY A 32 -13.89 7.30 -8.07
C GLY A 32 -14.26 8.76 -7.80
N LEU A 33 -13.74 9.70 -8.60
CA LEU A 33 -14.13 11.11 -8.52
C LEU A 33 -15.43 11.39 -9.26
N LEU A 34 -15.54 10.94 -10.51
CA LEU A 34 -16.62 11.33 -11.41
C LEU A 34 -17.92 10.59 -11.09
N ILE A 35 -17.86 9.29 -10.78
CA ILE A 35 -19.07 8.48 -10.61
C ILE A 35 -19.91 8.94 -9.40
N PRO A 36 -19.36 9.13 -8.19
CA PRO A 36 -20.16 9.61 -7.06
C PRO A 36 -20.74 11.02 -7.28
N ILE A 37 -20.02 11.89 -8.02
CA ILE A 37 -20.47 13.25 -8.32
C ILE A 37 -21.61 13.28 -9.35
N PHE A 38 -21.54 12.45 -10.39
CA PHE A 38 -22.52 12.43 -11.48
C PHE A 38 -23.61 11.37 -11.32
N SER A 39 -23.49 10.49 -10.32
CA SER A 39 -24.52 9.48 -10.05
C SER A 39 -25.81 10.14 -9.60
N LYS A 40 -26.93 9.54 -9.99
CA LYS A 40 -28.28 9.92 -9.51
C LYS A 40 -28.55 9.38 -8.10
N TYR A 41 -27.71 8.46 -7.62
CA TYR A 41 -27.88 7.77 -6.37
C TYR A 41 -26.87 8.31 -5.35
N ASP A 42 -27.34 8.60 -4.14
CA ASP A 42 -26.45 8.86 -3.00
C ASP A 42 -25.77 7.52 -2.61
N PRO A 43 -24.42 7.44 -2.51
CA PRO A 43 -23.73 6.23 -2.06
C PRO A 43 -24.30 5.65 -0.76
N ASN A 44 -24.78 6.51 0.15
CA ASN A 44 -25.33 6.12 1.45
C ASN A 44 -26.87 6.16 1.49
N GLY A 45 -27.52 6.55 0.38
CA GLY A 45 -28.96 6.67 0.27
C GLY A 45 -29.65 5.31 0.31
N LEU A 46 -30.56 5.14 1.27
CA LEU A 46 -31.38 3.93 1.39
C LEU A 46 -32.48 3.94 0.32
N GLY A 47 -32.68 2.81 -0.36
CA GLY A 47 -33.61 2.68 -1.47
C GLY A 47 -34.71 1.64 -1.22
N PRO A 48 -35.87 1.74 -1.89
CA PRO A 48 -36.94 0.74 -1.78
C PRO A 48 -36.60 -0.58 -2.48
N ASP A 49 -35.75 -0.53 -3.51
CA ASP A 49 -35.37 -1.69 -4.32
C ASP A 49 -34.20 -2.43 -3.65
N GLN A 50 -34.49 -3.21 -2.60
CA GLN A 50 -33.50 -4.03 -1.91
C GLN A 50 -33.13 -5.27 -2.73
N ILE A 51 -31.84 -5.61 -2.78
CA ILE A 51 -31.35 -6.83 -3.45
C ILE A 51 -31.80 -6.89 -4.92
N PHE A 52 -31.80 -5.74 -5.60
CA PHE A 52 -32.17 -5.63 -7.00
C PHE A 52 -30.97 -6.01 -7.88
N PRO A 53 -31.13 -6.92 -8.85
CA PRO A 53 -30.02 -7.39 -9.67
C PRO A 53 -29.45 -6.29 -10.60
N PRO A 54 -28.23 -6.47 -11.11
CA PRO A 54 -27.64 -5.61 -12.13
C PRO A 54 -28.59 -5.39 -13.30
N SER A 55 -28.84 -4.13 -13.63
CA SER A 55 -29.79 -3.70 -14.66
C SER A 55 -29.40 -2.33 -15.23
N SER A 56 -30.12 -1.85 -16.25
CA SER A 56 -29.95 -0.49 -16.76
C SER A 56 -30.28 0.59 -15.74
N LYS A 57 -31.08 0.27 -14.72
CA LYS A 57 -31.37 1.17 -13.59
C LYS A 57 -30.23 1.19 -12.57
N TYR A 58 -29.76 0.01 -12.18
CA TYR A 58 -28.66 -0.17 -11.21
C TYR A 58 -27.55 -1.00 -11.85
N PHE A 59 -26.49 -0.36 -12.34
CA PHE A 59 -25.46 -1.03 -13.17
C PHE A 59 -24.81 -2.22 -12.46
N PHE A 60 -24.57 -2.13 -11.16
CA PHE A 60 -24.03 -3.21 -10.33
C PHE A 60 -25.08 -3.81 -9.38
N GLY A 61 -26.36 -3.46 -9.55
CA GLY A 61 -27.43 -3.84 -8.65
C GLY A 61 -27.42 -3.05 -7.34
N THR A 62 -28.29 -3.44 -6.41
CA THR A 62 -28.40 -2.84 -5.07
C THR A 62 -28.10 -3.86 -3.98
N ASP A 63 -27.78 -3.37 -2.78
CA ASP A 63 -27.53 -4.20 -1.60
C ASP A 63 -28.77 -4.43 -0.72
N MET A 64 -28.59 -5.05 0.46
CA MET A 64 -29.67 -5.33 1.42
C MET A 64 -30.44 -4.08 1.88
N LEU A 65 -29.81 -2.91 1.79
CA LEU A 65 -30.40 -1.64 2.21
C LEU A 65 -30.93 -0.84 1.01
N GLY A 66 -30.92 -1.42 -0.19
CA GLY A 66 -31.33 -0.77 -1.43
C GLY A 66 -30.35 0.30 -1.91
N ARG A 67 -29.11 0.31 -1.41
CA ARG A 67 -28.07 1.27 -1.83
C ARG A 67 -27.48 0.80 -3.16
N ASP A 68 -27.18 1.73 -4.06
CA ASP A 68 -26.59 1.43 -5.37
C ASP A 68 -25.12 0.98 -5.23
N VAL A 69 -24.84 -0.26 -5.61
CA VAL A 69 -23.50 -0.87 -5.45
C VAL A 69 -22.48 -0.18 -6.37
N PHE A 70 -22.91 0.28 -7.56
CA PHE A 70 -22.01 0.93 -8.52
C PHE A 70 -21.44 2.21 -7.93
N THR A 71 -22.29 3.11 -7.47
CA THR A 71 -21.90 4.36 -6.84
C THR A 71 -21.04 4.11 -5.61
N ARG A 72 -21.41 3.15 -4.75
CA ARG A 72 -20.63 2.81 -3.55
C ARG A 72 -19.23 2.29 -3.84
N VAL A 73 -19.07 1.43 -4.86
CA VAL A 73 -17.74 0.89 -5.23
C VAL A 73 -16.78 2.01 -5.60
N PHE A 74 -17.27 3.02 -6.32
CA PHE A 74 -16.44 4.14 -6.75
C PHE A 74 -16.29 5.23 -5.68
N ASP A 75 -17.29 5.42 -4.82
CA ASP A 75 -17.20 6.29 -3.62
C ASP A 75 -16.11 5.80 -2.65
N ALA A 76 -15.97 4.48 -2.50
CA ALA A 76 -14.96 3.86 -1.65
C ALA A 76 -13.50 4.05 -2.13
N VAL A 77 -13.26 4.42 -3.40
CA VAL A 77 -11.91 4.50 -4.00
C VAL A 77 -10.95 5.34 -3.17
N PHE A 78 -11.34 6.52 -2.71
CA PHE A 78 -10.46 7.40 -1.95
C PHE A 78 -10.27 6.94 -0.50
N VAL A 79 -11.26 6.27 0.07
CA VAL A 79 -11.20 5.70 1.41
C VAL A 79 -10.21 4.54 1.44
N ASP A 80 -10.38 3.56 0.54
CA ASP A 80 -9.53 2.37 0.45
C ASP A 80 -8.09 2.73 0.05
N LEU A 81 -7.91 3.47 -1.05
CA LEU A 81 -6.56 3.85 -1.51
C LEU A 81 -5.88 4.81 -0.54
N GLY A 82 -6.62 5.75 0.05
CA GLY A 82 -6.10 6.70 1.04
C GLY A 82 -5.65 6.02 2.33
N THR A 83 -6.46 5.09 2.85
CA THR A 83 -6.11 4.31 4.04
C THR A 83 -4.86 3.47 3.79
N ALA A 84 -4.78 2.79 2.65
CA ALA A 84 -3.61 2.01 2.28
C ALA A 84 -2.36 2.89 2.10
N LEU A 85 -2.51 4.07 1.51
CA LEU A 85 -1.42 5.02 1.32
C LEU A 85 -0.86 5.50 2.66
N ILE A 86 -1.72 5.91 3.61
CA ILE A 86 -1.29 6.34 4.94
C ILE A 86 -0.64 5.17 5.70
N GLY A 87 -1.23 3.98 5.60
CA GLY A 87 -0.70 2.74 6.18
C GLY A 87 0.67 2.32 5.64
N VAL A 88 1.11 2.89 4.53
CA VAL A 88 2.46 2.70 3.94
C VAL A 88 3.38 3.87 4.29
N LEU A 89 2.92 5.10 4.12
CA LEU A 89 3.76 6.30 4.22
C LEU A 89 4.32 6.50 5.64
N ILE A 90 3.53 6.24 6.69
CA ILE A 90 3.98 6.39 8.08
C ILE A 90 5.08 5.36 8.41
N PRO A 91 4.86 4.03 8.25
CA PRO A 91 5.90 3.02 8.36
C PRO A 91 7.14 3.29 7.53
N LEU A 92 6.96 3.71 6.27
CA LEU A 92 8.04 4.01 5.36
C LEU A 92 8.94 5.08 5.93
N PHE A 93 8.36 6.19 6.37
CA PHE A 93 9.14 7.31 6.90
C PHE A 93 9.85 6.93 8.20
N VAL A 94 9.09 6.45 9.19
CA VAL A 94 9.62 6.09 10.51
C VAL A 94 10.68 4.99 10.39
N GLY A 95 10.35 3.91 9.68
CA GLY A 95 11.25 2.78 9.49
C GLY A 95 12.51 3.18 8.71
N THR A 96 12.38 3.98 7.63
CA THR A 96 13.57 4.41 6.87
C THR A 96 14.52 5.24 7.74
N VAL A 97 13.99 6.18 8.52
CA VAL A 97 14.80 7.02 9.42
C VAL A 97 15.47 6.16 10.50
N VAL A 98 14.69 5.36 11.23
CA VAL A 98 15.21 4.52 12.33
C VAL A 98 16.24 3.52 11.80
N GLY A 99 15.93 2.83 10.70
CA GLY A 99 16.83 1.85 10.09
C GLY A 99 18.12 2.48 9.59
N THR A 100 18.05 3.65 8.97
CA THR A 100 19.25 4.37 8.49
C THR A 100 20.15 4.76 9.66
N LEU A 101 19.59 5.35 10.71
CA LEU A 101 20.33 5.73 11.91
C LEU A 101 20.96 4.50 12.60
N LEU A 102 20.24 3.39 12.64
CA LEU A 102 20.75 2.13 13.20
C LEU A 102 21.89 1.55 12.36
N GLY A 103 21.81 1.62 11.04
CA GLY A 103 22.82 1.09 10.13
C GLY A 103 24.15 1.87 10.16
N ILE A 104 24.12 3.16 10.51
CA ILE A 104 25.32 4.00 10.62
C ILE A 104 25.86 4.10 12.05
N SER A 105 25.04 3.76 13.05
CA SER A 105 25.38 3.89 14.46
C SER A 105 26.51 2.93 14.84
N ARG A 106 27.53 3.46 15.53
CA ARG A 106 28.59 2.66 16.17
C ARG A 106 28.21 2.16 17.57
N ASN A 107 27.07 2.59 18.11
CA ASN A 107 26.65 2.22 19.46
C ASN A 107 26.08 0.79 19.47
N ARG A 108 26.90 -0.16 19.92
CA ARG A 108 26.54 -1.59 19.97
C ARG A 108 25.32 -1.87 20.85
N ARG A 109 25.09 -1.11 21.93
CA ARG A 109 23.92 -1.30 22.81
C ARG A 109 22.62 -0.91 22.11
N VAL A 110 22.60 0.26 21.46
CA VAL A 110 21.44 0.72 20.67
C VAL A 110 21.16 -0.25 19.52
N ASN A 111 22.22 -0.66 18.81
CA ASN A 111 22.11 -1.64 17.72
C ASN A 111 21.55 -2.99 18.18
N SER A 112 21.92 -3.44 19.38
CA SER A 112 21.39 -4.67 19.96
C SER A 112 19.93 -4.49 20.37
N PHE A 113 19.61 -3.46 21.16
CA PHE A 113 18.27 -3.28 21.71
C PHE A 113 17.21 -3.00 20.63
N VAL A 114 17.45 -2.00 19.78
CA VAL A 114 16.53 -1.66 18.69
C VAL A 114 16.50 -2.76 17.63
N GLY A 115 17.63 -3.42 17.39
CA GLY A 115 17.70 -4.60 16.53
C GLY A 115 16.80 -5.73 17.02
N SER A 116 16.91 -6.10 18.30
CA SER A 116 16.05 -7.11 18.92
C SER A 116 14.56 -6.74 18.89
N LEU A 117 14.22 -5.46 19.04
CA LEU A 117 12.83 -5.00 18.92
C LEU A 117 12.30 -5.19 17.49
N ILE A 118 13.08 -4.79 16.48
CA ILE A 118 12.74 -4.99 15.07
C ILE A 118 12.59 -6.47 14.74
N ASP A 119 13.52 -7.31 15.20
CA ASP A 119 13.50 -8.75 14.95
C ASP A 119 12.32 -9.42 15.68
N GLY A 120 12.02 -8.99 16.90
CA GLY A 120 10.85 -9.43 17.67
C GLY A 120 9.54 -9.11 16.98
N ILE A 121 9.35 -7.88 16.48
CA ILE A 121 8.14 -7.50 15.72
C ILE A 121 8.03 -8.32 14.43
N ASN A 122 9.13 -8.46 13.68
CA ASN A 122 9.15 -9.19 12.41
C ASN A 122 8.99 -10.71 12.57
N ALA A 123 9.21 -11.27 13.75
CA ALA A 123 9.01 -12.68 14.04
C ALA A 123 7.52 -13.06 14.11
N PHE A 124 6.63 -12.12 14.42
CA PHE A 124 5.19 -12.37 14.44
C PHE A 124 4.59 -12.33 13.03
N PRO A 125 3.61 -13.22 12.73
CA PRO A 125 2.83 -13.13 11.50
C PRO A 125 2.12 -11.77 11.41
N PHE A 126 2.32 -11.07 10.29
CA PHE A 126 1.91 -9.67 10.11
C PHE A 126 0.43 -9.44 10.42
N LEU A 127 -0.47 -10.18 9.77
CA LEU A 127 -1.91 -10.00 9.96
C LEU A 127 -2.37 -10.34 11.38
N ILE A 128 -1.79 -11.37 12.01
CA ILE A 128 -2.16 -11.77 13.37
C ILE A 128 -1.84 -10.64 14.35
N PHE A 129 -0.67 -10.02 14.21
CA PHE A 129 -0.27 -8.91 15.08
C PHE A 129 -1.18 -7.69 14.87
N VAL A 130 -1.48 -7.35 13.61
CA VAL A 130 -2.37 -6.22 13.31
C VAL A 130 -3.79 -6.48 13.87
N ILE A 131 -4.35 -7.68 13.70
CA ILE A 131 -5.66 -8.04 14.26
C ILE A 131 -5.67 -7.90 15.79
N ALA A 132 -4.64 -8.39 16.47
CA ALA A 132 -4.55 -8.28 17.93
C ALA A 132 -4.50 -6.81 18.41
N LEU A 133 -3.76 -5.96 17.70
CA LEU A 133 -3.69 -4.52 18.01
C LEU A 133 -5.02 -3.82 17.75
N VAL A 134 -5.69 -4.10 16.62
CA VAL A 134 -6.98 -3.47 16.31
C VAL A 134 -8.06 -3.95 17.28
N ALA A 135 -8.05 -5.23 17.68
CA ALA A 135 -8.95 -5.74 18.71
C ALA A 135 -8.80 -5.00 20.05
N PHE A 136 -7.58 -4.57 20.40
CA PHE A 136 -7.31 -3.76 21.59
C PHE A 136 -7.67 -2.28 21.40
N LEU A 137 -7.37 -1.69 20.24
CA LEU A 137 -7.61 -0.27 19.93
C LEU A 137 -9.09 0.05 19.62
N GLY A 138 -9.89 -0.97 19.29
CA GLY A 138 -11.26 -0.83 18.82
C GLY A 138 -11.36 -0.74 17.29
N ALA A 139 -12.54 -1.03 16.75
CA ALA A 139 -12.79 -1.00 15.31
C ALA A 139 -12.71 0.42 14.72
N GLY A 140 -12.22 0.53 13.49
CA GLY A 140 -12.15 1.79 12.76
C GLY A 140 -10.88 1.94 11.92
N LEU A 141 -10.97 2.74 10.85
CA LEU A 141 -9.83 3.00 9.95
C LEU A 141 -8.64 3.63 10.69
N GLY A 142 -8.89 4.49 11.68
CA GLY A 142 -7.83 5.08 12.50
C GLY A 142 -7.05 4.02 13.30
N SER A 143 -7.75 3.09 13.95
CA SER A 143 -7.14 1.97 14.67
C SER A 143 -6.34 1.06 13.74
N ILE A 144 -6.85 0.78 12.54
CA ILE A 144 -6.14 0.02 11.51
C ILE A 144 -4.85 0.75 11.11
N ILE A 145 -4.91 2.04 10.82
CA ILE A 145 -3.73 2.84 10.45
C ILE A 145 -2.69 2.83 11.57
N ILE A 146 -3.10 2.99 12.83
CA ILE A 146 -2.19 2.94 13.99
C ILE A 146 -1.55 1.56 14.11
N ALA A 147 -2.34 0.49 14.03
CA ALA A 147 -1.84 -0.88 14.13
C ALA A 147 -0.84 -1.21 13.01
N LEU A 148 -1.18 -0.87 11.77
CA LEU A 148 -0.26 -1.01 10.62
C LEU A 148 1.01 -0.19 10.83
N SER A 149 0.89 1.04 11.35
CA SER A 149 2.03 1.91 11.64
C SER A 149 2.99 1.32 12.66
N LEU A 150 2.45 0.70 13.73
CA LEU A 150 3.22 0.10 14.82
C LEU A 150 3.91 -1.21 14.46
N VAL A 151 3.39 -1.95 13.47
CA VAL A 151 3.97 -3.23 13.04
C VAL A 151 4.87 -3.06 11.84
N ASN A 152 4.41 -2.34 10.81
CA ASN A 152 5.03 -2.38 9.50
C ASN A 152 6.34 -1.57 9.42
N TRP A 153 6.54 -0.58 10.31
CA TRP A 153 7.79 0.21 10.35
C TRP A 153 9.03 -0.66 10.57
N ALA A 154 8.90 -1.80 11.25
CA ALA A 154 10.01 -2.72 11.52
C ALA A 154 10.56 -3.36 10.24
N ARG A 155 9.71 -3.62 9.24
CA ARG A 155 10.14 -4.13 7.92
C ARG A 155 10.96 -3.09 7.18
N TYR A 156 10.46 -1.85 7.13
CA TYR A 156 11.19 -0.72 6.54
C TYR A 156 12.51 -0.44 7.27
N ALA A 157 12.53 -0.50 8.60
CA ALA A 157 13.74 -0.31 9.40
C ALA A 157 14.79 -1.37 9.08
N ARG A 158 14.40 -2.63 8.92
CA ARG A 158 15.32 -3.70 8.52
C ARG A 158 15.93 -3.46 7.13
N ILE A 159 15.10 -3.12 6.14
CA ILE A 159 15.56 -2.83 4.77
C ILE A 159 16.52 -1.64 4.78
N ALA A 160 16.11 -0.53 5.41
CA ALA A 160 16.92 0.68 5.49
C ALA A 160 18.23 0.45 6.23
N ARG A 161 18.24 -0.33 7.32
CA ARG A 161 19.45 -0.69 8.06
C ARG A 161 20.45 -1.44 7.18
N THR A 162 20.00 -2.50 6.52
CA THR A 162 20.87 -3.30 5.63
C THR A 162 21.47 -2.43 4.55
N ARG A 163 20.67 -1.57 3.92
CA ARG A 163 21.17 -0.66 2.88
C ARG A 163 22.09 0.43 3.43
N ALA A 164 21.78 0.98 4.61
CA ALA A 164 22.58 2.02 5.23
C ALA A 164 23.98 1.51 5.59
N VAL A 165 24.12 0.28 6.09
CA VAL A 165 25.44 -0.34 6.34
C VAL A 165 26.29 -0.34 5.06
N VAL A 166 25.72 -0.79 3.94
CA VAL A 166 26.40 -0.85 2.64
C VAL A 166 26.77 0.54 2.13
N VAL A 167 25.82 1.48 2.15
CA VAL A 167 26.02 2.87 1.68
C VAL A 167 27.09 3.60 2.50
N ASN A 168 27.09 3.39 3.82
CA ASN A 168 28.02 4.01 4.76
C ASN A 168 29.49 3.60 4.54
N GLN A 169 29.73 2.51 3.83
CA GLN A 169 31.05 1.97 3.48
C GLN A 169 31.45 2.28 2.03
N GLN A 170 30.66 3.05 1.27
CA GLN A 170 30.97 3.40 -0.12
C GLN A 170 32.08 4.45 -0.20
N GLY A 171 32.93 4.36 -1.23
CA GLY A 171 34.07 5.25 -1.41
C GLY A 171 33.72 6.74 -1.48
N TYR A 172 32.55 7.11 -2.01
CA TYR A 172 32.10 8.52 -2.01
C TYR A 172 31.74 9.03 -0.60
N VAL A 173 31.26 8.16 0.29
CA VAL A 173 30.99 8.52 1.69
C VAL A 173 32.31 8.64 2.45
N GLU A 174 33.26 7.75 2.19
CA GLU A 174 34.60 7.82 2.77
C GLU A 174 35.35 9.08 2.32
N ALA A 175 35.35 9.38 1.02
CA ALA A 175 35.92 10.61 0.47
C ALA A 175 35.28 11.86 1.11
N ALA A 176 33.96 11.87 1.29
CA ALA A 176 33.26 12.97 1.95
C ALA A 176 33.72 13.17 3.43
N ARG A 177 34.04 12.09 4.15
CA ARG A 177 34.62 12.17 5.50
C ARG A 177 36.04 12.70 5.47
N THR A 178 36.87 12.25 4.54
CA THR A 178 38.26 12.71 4.39
C THR A 178 38.34 14.18 4.03
N LEU A 179 37.37 14.69 3.27
CA LEU A 179 37.23 16.12 2.96
C LEU A 179 36.68 16.96 4.13
N GLY A 180 36.41 16.36 5.30
CA GLY A 180 35.98 17.07 6.50
C GLY A 180 34.51 17.50 6.53
N TYR A 181 33.65 16.93 5.68
CA TYR A 181 32.22 17.25 5.74
C TYR A 181 31.58 16.77 7.05
N SER A 182 30.66 17.57 7.59
CA SER A 182 29.98 17.25 8.85
C SER A 182 29.14 15.97 8.73
N PRO A 183 28.99 15.19 9.82
CA PRO A 183 28.18 13.97 9.83
C PRO A 183 26.74 14.20 9.34
N THR A 184 26.14 15.33 9.71
CA THR A 184 24.79 15.73 9.28
C THR A 184 24.73 15.95 7.77
N ARG A 185 25.72 16.62 7.19
CA ARG A 185 25.79 16.81 5.73
C ARG A 185 25.91 15.46 5.01
N ILE A 186 26.76 14.57 5.52
CA ILE A 186 26.95 13.23 4.96
C ILE A 186 25.65 12.42 5.04
N LEU A 187 24.97 12.47 6.19
CA LEU A 187 23.72 11.76 6.40
C LEU A 187 22.63 12.19 5.40
N PHE A 188 22.31 13.49 5.35
CA PHE A 188 21.18 13.97 4.56
C PHE A 188 21.48 14.10 3.07
N ARG A 189 22.73 14.33 2.67
CA ARG A 189 23.08 14.52 1.25
C ARG A 189 23.60 13.27 0.57
N HIS A 190 24.18 12.32 1.32
CA HIS A 190 24.77 11.11 0.75
C HIS A 190 24.07 9.83 1.21
N ILE A 191 23.75 9.67 2.49
CA ILE A 191 23.24 8.38 2.99
C ILE A 191 21.72 8.23 2.78
N ILE A 192 20.90 9.12 3.36
CA ILE A 192 19.43 9.03 3.31
C ILE A 192 18.88 8.96 1.87
N PRO A 193 19.33 9.81 0.92
CA PRO A 193 18.82 9.74 -0.45
C PRO A 193 19.09 8.40 -1.13
N ASN A 194 20.24 7.78 -0.85
CA ASN A 194 20.60 6.47 -1.40
C ASN A 194 19.83 5.33 -0.72
N VAL A 195 19.66 5.37 0.61
CA VAL A 195 18.90 4.36 1.36
C VAL A 195 17.40 4.41 1.01
N SER A 196 16.83 5.62 0.94
CA SER A 196 15.40 5.82 0.64
C SER A 196 14.98 5.37 -0.75
N SER A 197 15.91 5.18 -1.69
CA SER A 197 15.60 4.60 -2.99
C SER A 197 15.05 3.18 -2.87
N GLU A 198 15.62 2.39 -1.97
CA GLU A 198 15.28 0.97 -1.80
C GLU A 198 14.01 0.80 -0.96
N THR A 199 13.83 1.60 0.09
CA THR A 199 12.58 1.57 0.86
C THR A 199 11.38 2.09 0.07
N ARG A 200 11.56 3.11 -0.79
CA ARG A 200 10.50 3.57 -1.71
C ARG A 200 10.16 2.54 -2.78
N ALA A 201 11.14 1.78 -3.27
CA ALA A 201 10.86 0.69 -4.21
C ALA A 201 10.03 -0.41 -3.55
N TYR A 202 10.36 -0.77 -2.31
CA TYR A 202 9.58 -1.75 -1.51
C TYR A 202 8.14 -1.26 -1.22
N ALA A 203 7.94 0.04 -1.05
CA ALA A 203 6.66 0.65 -0.71
C ALA A 203 5.51 0.27 -1.65
N LEU A 204 5.79 0.07 -2.94
CA LEU A 204 4.78 -0.30 -3.93
C LEU A 204 4.26 -1.71 -3.69
N SER A 205 5.15 -2.65 -3.38
CA SER A 205 4.76 -4.02 -3.02
C SER A 205 4.05 -4.05 -1.68
N ASP A 206 4.51 -3.24 -0.74
CA ASP A 206 3.90 -3.11 0.58
C ASP A 206 2.47 -2.53 0.51
N PHE A 207 2.22 -1.56 -0.38
CA PHE A 207 0.88 -1.01 -0.60
C PHE A 207 -0.14 -2.10 -0.98
N ILE A 208 0.25 -3.07 -1.81
CA ILE A 208 -0.63 -4.20 -2.20
C ILE A 208 -0.96 -5.06 -0.98
N ILE A 209 0.03 -5.32 -0.12
CA ILE A 209 -0.18 -6.09 1.12
C ILE A 209 -1.10 -5.33 2.07
N VAL A 210 -0.85 -4.02 2.22
CA VAL A 210 -1.60 -3.16 3.13
C VAL A 210 -3.05 -3.00 2.68
N ILE A 211 -3.34 -2.76 1.39
CA ILE A 211 -4.73 -2.60 0.94
C ILE A 211 -5.54 -3.89 1.14
N ILE A 212 -4.91 -5.06 0.92
CA ILE A 212 -5.53 -6.36 1.20
C ILE A 212 -5.74 -6.55 2.70
N ALA A 213 -4.78 -6.12 3.53
CA ALA A 213 -4.89 -6.22 4.99
C ALA A 213 -6.02 -5.33 5.53
N VAL A 214 -6.17 -4.10 5.03
CA VAL A 214 -7.28 -3.19 5.37
C VAL A 214 -8.61 -3.86 5.01
N ALA A 215 -8.75 -4.33 3.77
CA ALA A 215 -9.97 -5.00 3.32
C ALA A 215 -10.28 -6.27 4.14
N ALA A 216 -9.26 -7.06 4.51
CA ALA A 216 -9.41 -8.24 5.35
C ALA A 216 -9.85 -7.89 6.78
N LEU A 217 -9.33 -6.81 7.37
CA LEU A 217 -9.74 -6.33 8.69
C LEU A 217 -11.18 -5.80 8.66
N SER A 218 -11.54 -5.03 7.63
CA SER A 218 -12.91 -4.59 7.38
C SER A 218 -13.85 -5.78 7.19
N PHE A 219 -13.41 -6.81 6.47
CA PHE A 219 -14.15 -8.06 6.29
C PHE A 219 -14.43 -8.78 7.63
N LEU A 220 -13.45 -8.78 8.54
CA LEU A 220 -13.61 -9.29 9.90
C LEU A 220 -14.44 -8.38 10.82
N GLY A 221 -14.94 -7.24 10.32
CA GLY A 221 -15.73 -6.28 11.09
C GLY A 221 -14.93 -5.34 11.98
N LEU A 222 -13.61 -5.24 11.75
CA LEU A 222 -12.70 -4.35 12.49
C LEU A 222 -12.43 -3.02 11.76
N GLY A 223 -13.00 -2.85 10.57
CA GLY A 223 -12.77 -1.71 9.69
C GLY A 223 -13.74 -0.54 9.88
N VAL A 224 -14.15 0.05 8.75
CA VAL A 224 -15.03 1.23 8.76
C VAL A 224 -16.39 0.91 9.36
N SER A 225 -17.00 1.90 10.03
CA SER A 225 -18.39 1.80 10.48
C SER A 225 -19.36 2.26 9.38
N PRO A 226 -20.54 1.62 9.23
CA PRO A 226 -21.59 2.14 8.37
C PRO A 226 -21.97 3.59 8.74
N PRO A 227 -22.37 4.44 7.77
CA PRO A 227 -22.77 4.09 6.41
C PRO A 227 -21.63 4.09 5.37
N GLN A 228 -20.43 4.55 5.73
CA GLN A 228 -19.32 4.81 4.81
C GLN A 228 -18.98 3.59 3.94
N ALA A 229 -18.80 3.81 2.64
CA ALA A 229 -18.40 2.78 1.69
C ALA A 229 -16.89 2.50 1.81
N GLU A 230 -16.54 1.23 1.89
CA GLU A 230 -15.18 0.69 1.88
C GLU A 230 -15.26 -0.75 1.34
N TRP A 231 -14.32 -1.16 0.50
CA TRP A 231 -14.49 -2.41 -0.27
C TRP A 231 -14.55 -3.66 0.61
N GLY A 232 -13.74 -3.75 1.66
CA GLY A 232 -13.75 -4.89 2.58
C GLY A 232 -15.07 -5.05 3.35
N ALA A 233 -15.65 -3.93 3.80
CA ALA A 233 -16.96 -3.89 4.44
C ALA A 233 -18.08 -4.24 3.46
N MET A 234 -18.01 -3.77 2.21
CA MET A 234 -18.97 -4.15 1.18
C MET A 234 -18.90 -5.65 0.85
N ILE A 235 -17.69 -6.22 0.78
CA ILE A 235 -17.48 -7.66 0.58
C ILE A 235 -18.05 -8.44 1.77
N LYS A 236 -17.88 -7.96 3.01
CA LYS A 236 -18.47 -8.58 4.22
C LYS A 236 -19.99 -8.64 4.14
N ASP A 237 -20.62 -7.51 3.84
CA ASP A 237 -22.07 -7.40 3.77
C ASP A 237 -22.61 -8.35 2.67
N GLY A 238 -21.96 -8.36 1.51
CA GLY A 238 -22.35 -9.22 0.39
C GLY A 238 -22.06 -10.71 0.60
N ALA A 239 -21.04 -11.07 1.38
CA ALA A 239 -20.70 -12.48 1.63
C ALA A 239 -21.83 -13.23 2.34
N ASN A 240 -22.59 -12.56 3.21
CA ASN A 240 -23.73 -13.15 3.92
C ASN A 240 -24.91 -13.48 2.99
N ILE A 241 -24.99 -12.85 1.83
CA ILE A 241 -26.08 -12.97 0.85
C ILE A 241 -25.57 -13.38 -0.53
N ILE A 242 -24.38 -13.97 -0.62
CA ILE A 242 -23.71 -14.20 -1.90
C ILE A 242 -24.52 -15.11 -2.85
N THR A 243 -25.32 -16.03 -2.32
CA THR A 243 -26.20 -16.90 -3.10
C THR A 243 -27.40 -16.19 -3.70
N LEU A 244 -27.81 -15.05 -3.11
CA LEU A 244 -28.95 -14.24 -3.55
C LEU A 244 -28.51 -13.02 -4.38
N ALA A 245 -27.42 -12.38 -3.98
CA ALA A 245 -26.97 -11.10 -4.48
C ALA A 245 -25.44 -11.05 -4.65
N TRP A 246 -24.90 -12.00 -5.42
CA TRP A 246 -23.45 -12.17 -5.63
C TRP A 246 -22.71 -10.88 -6.03
N TRP A 247 -23.39 -9.97 -6.75
CA TRP A 247 -22.84 -8.69 -7.21
C TRP A 247 -22.34 -7.80 -6.07
N THR A 248 -23.00 -7.85 -4.91
CA THR A 248 -22.68 -7.02 -3.74
C THR A 248 -21.29 -7.29 -3.17
N ALA A 249 -20.79 -8.54 -3.28
CA ALA A 249 -19.43 -8.90 -2.89
C ALA A 249 -18.44 -8.89 -4.08
N VAL A 250 -18.88 -9.31 -5.27
CA VAL A 250 -17.98 -9.48 -6.41
C VAL A 250 -17.47 -8.15 -6.96
N PHE A 251 -18.33 -7.14 -7.14
CA PHE A 251 -17.89 -5.86 -7.70
C PHE A 251 -16.88 -5.09 -6.81
N PRO A 252 -17.06 -4.94 -5.49
CA PRO A 252 -16.01 -4.37 -4.65
C PRO A 252 -14.74 -5.24 -4.62
N GLY A 253 -14.87 -6.57 -4.68
CA GLY A 253 -13.73 -7.47 -4.84
C GLY A 253 -12.93 -7.23 -6.13
N LEU A 254 -13.63 -7.02 -7.25
CA LEU A 254 -13.00 -6.68 -8.54
C LEU A 254 -12.30 -5.31 -8.49
N ALA A 255 -12.87 -4.32 -7.80
CA ALA A 255 -12.22 -3.03 -7.60
C ALA A 255 -10.91 -3.18 -6.79
N LEU A 256 -10.92 -3.98 -5.72
CA LEU A 256 -9.73 -4.30 -4.94
C LEU A 256 -8.66 -5.01 -5.80
N CYS A 257 -9.06 -6.00 -6.63
CA CYS A 257 -8.16 -6.66 -7.57
C CYS A 257 -7.58 -5.68 -8.60
N TRP A 258 -8.40 -4.79 -9.16
CA TRP A 258 -7.96 -3.77 -10.10
C TRP A 258 -6.89 -2.85 -9.50
N ALA A 259 -7.12 -2.35 -8.28
CA ALA A 259 -6.14 -1.55 -7.54
C ALA A 259 -4.82 -2.31 -7.33
N GLY A 260 -4.90 -3.56 -6.86
CA GLY A 260 -3.72 -4.40 -6.64
C GLY A 260 -2.92 -4.64 -7.93
N ILE A 261 -3.59 -4.96 -9.04
CA ILE A 261 -2.95 -5.18 -10.35
C ILE A 261 -2.31 -3.88 -10.86
N ALA A 262 -3.00 -2.75 -10.76
CA ALA A 262 -2.48 -1.46 -11.20
C ALA A 262 -1.15 -1.13 -10.48
N VAL A 263 -1.11 -1.28 -9.17
CA VAL A 263 0.10 -1.04 -8.37
C VAL A 263 1.18 -2.08 -8.64
N ALA A 264 0.82 -3.35 -8.85
CA ALA A 264 1.78 -4.40 -9.19
C ALA A 264 2.52 -4.11 -10.50
N LEU A 265 1.80 -3.66 -11.53
CA LEU A 265 2.39 -3.27 -12.82
C LEU A 265 3.33 -2.07 -12.68
N ILE A 266 2.98 -1.08 -11.84
CA ILE A 266 3.86 0.06 -11.53
C ILE A 266 5.13 -0.44 -10.83
N ALA A 267 5.00 -1.31 -9.82
CA ALA A 267 6.11 -1.86 -9.06
C ALA A 267 7.10 -2.63 -9.94
N GLU A 268 6.57 -3.49 -10.82
CA GLU A 268 7.38 -4.27 -11.75
C GLU A 268 8.09 -3.37 -12.76
N GLY A 269 7.38 -2.43 -13.37
CA GLY A 269 7.94 -1.49 -14.34
C GLY A 269 9.05 -0.62 -13.75
N LEU A 270 8.89 -0.16 -12.50
CA LEU A 270 9.92 0.59 -11.78
C LEU A 270 11.13 -0.27 -11.46
N SER A 271 10.90 -1.49 -10.96
CA SER A 271 11.94 -2.46 -10.62
C SER A 271 12.82 -2.82 -11.82
N ARG A 272 12.20 -3.00 -13.00
CA ARG A 272 12.92 -3.25 -14.27
C ARG A 272 13.83 -2.08 -14.64
N ARG A 273 13.35 -0.83 -14.56
CA ARG A 273 14.16 0.37 -14.86
C ARG A 273 15.35 0.54 -13.92
N LEU A 274 15.17 0.27 -12.62
CA LEU A 274 16.25 0.38 -11.63
C LEU A 274 17.37 -0.63 -11.88
N ARG A 275 17.04 -1.88 -12.27
CA ARG A 275 18.03 -2.92 -12.62
C ARG A 275 18.89 -2.54 -13.83
N GLU A 276 18.33 -1.79 -14.79
CA GLU A 276 19.09 -1.34 -15.96
C GLU A 276 20.03 -0.17 -15.66
N GLY A 277 19.68 0.69 -14.70
CA GLY A 277 20.49 1.85 -14.30
C GLY A 277 21.74 1.47 -13.52
N GLY A 278 21.69 0.40 -12.73
CA GLY A 278 22.83 -0.11 -11.95
C GLY A 278 23.87 -0.92 -12.75
N GLN A 279 23.66 -1.13 -14.06
CA GLN A 279 24.62 -1.78 -14.98
C GLN A 279 25.41 -0.77 -15.83
N ARG A 280 25.47 0.50 -15.41
CA ARG A 280 26.23 1.57 -16.08
C ARG A 280 27.28 2.13 -15.14
#